data_AF-A0A956GE67-F1
#
_entry.id   AF-A0A956GE67-F1
#
_cell.length_a   1.000
_cell.length_b   1.000
_cell.length_c   1.000
_cell.angle_alpha   90.00
_cell.angle_beta   90.00
_cell.angle_gamma   90.00
#
_symmetry.space_group_name_H-M   'P 1'
#
loop_
_entity.id
_entity.type
_entity.pdbx_description
1 polymer ?
#
loop_
_entity_poly.entity_id
_entity_poly.type
_entity_poly.pdbx_seq_one_letter_code
_entity_poly.pdbx_strand_id
1 'polypeptide(L)'
;MITARKTQRFCRWFSRHCERRIATHFAEVRVHGLEQLRSVPAEVPLVVVSNHVSWWDPVLAIYLAHRVLGRDGYALMDAASLRRLRFFRRVGGFGVDLDDANDGAAAVRYAARLL
;
A
#
# COMPACT_ATOMS: atom_id res chain seq x y z
N MET A 1 14.73 7.88 -6.14
CA MET A 1 13.33 7.65 -5.75
C MET A 1 12.73 6.82 -6.85
N ILE A 2 11.99 5.77 -6.51
CA ILE A 2 11.34 4.93 -7.52
C ILE A 2 9.86 5.28 -7.55
N THR A 3 9.34 5.80 -8.66
CA THR A 3 7.90 6.11 -8.78
C THR A 3 7.06 4.85 -8.93
N ALA A 4 5.81 4.92 -8.46
CA ALA A 4 4.81 3.91 -8.74
C ALA A 4 4.49 3.86 -10.26
N ARG A 5 4.07 2.70 -10.75
CA ARG A 5 3.67 2.48 -12.15
C ARG A 5 2.42 1.62 -12.18
N LYS A 6 1.33 2.14 -11.58
CA LYS A 6 0.10 1.38 -11.37
C LYS A 6 -0.50 0.89 -12.67
N THR A 7 -1.09 -0.31 -12.61
CA THR A 7 -1.86 -0.85 -13.71
C THR A 7 -3.18 -1.36 -13.16
N GLN A 8 -4.30 -0.74 -13.53
CA GLN A 8 -5.63 -1.07 -13.00
C GLN A 8 -5.94 -2.57 -13.05
N ARG A 9 -5.59 -3.24 -14.16
CA ARG A 9 -5.79 -4.69 -14.34
C ARG A 9 -4.95 -5.51 -13.35
N PHE A 10 -3.69 -5.13 -13.15
CA PHE A 10 -2.79 -5.82 -12.22
C PHE A 10 -3.18 -5.55 -10.77
N CYS A 11 -3.54 -4.31 -10.41
CA CYS A 11 -4.09 -3.98 -9.08
C CYS A 11 -5.29 -4.87 -8.76
N ARG A 12 -6.30 -4.91 -9.65
CA ARG A 12 -7.50 -5.74 -9.44
C ARG A 12 -7.19 -7.22 -9.27
N TRP A 13 -6.29 -7.76 -10.11
CA TRP A 13 -5.87 -9.15 -9.98
C TRP A 13 -5.12 -9.41 -8.66
N PHE A 14 -4.18 -8.54 -8.30
CA PHE A 14 -3.33 -8.73 -7.13
C PHE A 14 -4.10 -8.52 -5.82
N SER A 15 -5.03 -7.56 -5.75
CA SER A 15 -5.90 -7.38 -4.58
C SER A 15 -6.79 -8.61 -4.35
N ARG A 16 -7.32 -9.22 -5.41
CA ARG A 16 -8.06 -10.50 -5.31
C ARG A 16 -7.15 -11.65 -4.87
N HIS A 17 -5.90 -11.68 -5.35
CA HIS A 17 -4.92 -12.66 -4.89
C HIS A 17 -4.64 -12.49 -3.39
N CYS A 18 -4.45 -11.26 -2.90
CA CYS A 18 -4.26 -10.96 -1.49
C CYS A 18 -5.46 -11.40 -0.64
N GLU A 19 -6.68 -11.07 -1.06
CA GLU A 19 -7.92 -11.50 -0.40
C GLU A 19 -8.00 -13.03 -0.28
N ARG A 20 -7.72 -13.76 -1.37
CA ARG A 20 -7.70 -15.23 -1.34
C ARG A 20 -6.65 -15.77 -0.39
N ARG A 21 -5.45 -15.18 -0.37
CA ARG A 21 -4.39 -15.62 0.55
C ARG A 21 -4.76 -15.41 2.01
N ILE A 22 -5.39 -14.27 2.32
CA ILE A 22 -5.89 -14.01 3.67
C ILE A 22 -6.94 -15.06 4.04
N ALA A 23 -7.95 -15.27 3.18
CA ALA A 23 -9.02 -16.23 3.42
C ALA A 23 -8.55 -17.69 3.58
N THR A 24 -7.40 -18.07 3.00
CA THR A 24 -6.88 -19.44 3.08
C THR A 24 -5.88 -19.66 4.22
N HIS A 25 -5.30 -18.61 4.79
CA HIS A 25 -4.23 -18.74 5.81
C HIS A 25 -4.62 -18.17 7.18
N PHE A 26 -5.66 -17.34 7.26
CA PHE A 26 -6.13 -16.76 8.51
C PHE A 26 -7.48 -17.38 8.87
N ALA A 27 -7.60 -17.86 10.10
CA ALA A 27 -8.91 -18.24 10.64
C ALA A 27 -9.84 -17.03 10.75
N GLU A 28 -9.30 -15.87 11.15
CA GLU A 28 -10.06 -14.63 11.27
C GLU A 28 -9.16 -13.40 11.14
N VAL A 29 -9.71 -12.31 10.60
CA VAL A 29 -9.10 -10.97 10.61
C VAL A 29 -10.07 -10.02 11.30
N ARG A 30 -9.65 -9.47 12.44
CA ARG A 30 -10.45 -8.52 13.22
C ARG A 30 -9.89 -7.11 13.04
N VAL A 31 -10.77 -6.16 12.72
CA VAL A 31 -10.41 -4.75 12.54
C VAL A 31 -11.23 -3.93 13.51
N HIS A 32 -10.57 -3.29 14.46
CA HIS A 32 -11.18 -2.29 15.31
C HIS A 32 -11.09 -0.92 14.63
N GLY A 33 -12.14 -0.10 14.74
CA GLY A 33 -12.15 1.24 14.13
C GLY A 33 -12.54 1.29 12.64
N LEU A 34 -13.03 0.19 12.07
CA LEU A 34 -13.30 0.11 10.63
C LEU A 34 -14.40 1.09 10.16
N GLU A 35 -15.46 1.25 10.94
CA GLU A 35 -16.56 2.15 10.58
C GLU A 35 -16.12 3.62 10.57
N GLN A 36 -15.26 4.02 11.52
CA GLN A 36 -14.64 5.33 11.55
C GLN A 36 -13.77 5.58 10.31
N LEU A 37 -13.06 4.54 9.86
CA LEU A 37 -12.23 4.63 8.66
C LEU A 37 -13.08 4.71 7.37
N ARG A 38 -14.24 4.05 7.36
CA ARG A 38 -15.22 4.10 6.27
C ARG A 38 -15.99 5.41 6.21
N SER A 39 -16.20 6.08 7.35
CA SER A 39 -16.92 7.36 7.39
C SER A 39 -16.12 8.53 6.85
N VAL A 40 -14.79 8.40 6.68
CA VAL A 40 -13.98 9.43 6.02
C VAL A 40 -14.46 9.56 4.57
N PRO A 41 -14.68 10.78 4.03
CA PRO A 41 -15.05 10.97 2.62
C PRO A 41 -14.00 10.40 1.64
N ALA A 42 -14.42 10.08 0.43
CA ALA A 42 -13.52 9.47 -0.57
C ALA A 42 -12.47 10.48 -1.08
N GLU A 43 -12.81 11.77 -1.05
CA GLU A 43 -12.00 12.90 -1.49
C GLU A 43 -10.95 13.31 -0.47
N VAL A 44 -11.08 12.85 0.79
CA VAL A 44 -10.12 13.15 1.85
C VAL A 44 -9.00 12.11 1.82
N PRO A 45 -7.74 12.52 1.58
CA PRO A 45 -6.63 11.59 1.55
C PRO A 45 -6.36 10.98 2.92
N LEU A 46 -5.99 9.69 2.94
CA LEU A 46 -5.67 8.96 4.17
C LEU A 46 -4.19 8.59 4.19
N VAL A 47 -3.50 9.00 5.24
CA VAL A 47 -2.14 8.54 5.55
C VAL A 47 -2.23 7.48 6.63
N VAL A 48 -1.91 6.24 6.28
CA VAL A 48 -1.89 5.11 7.21
C VAL A 48 -0.45 4.83 7.61
N VAL A 49 -0.19 4.84 8.91
CA VAL A 49 1.10 4.49 9.50
C VAL A 49 0.92 3.20 10.28
N SER A 50 1.83 2.25 10.08
CA SER A 50 1.81 0.94 10.73
C SER A 50 3.22 0.57 11.15
N ASN A 51 3.33 -0.28 12.17
CA ASN A 51 4.53 -1.09 12.33
C ASN A 51 4.67 -2.04 11.13
N HIS A 52 5.90 -2.53 10.89
CA HIS A 52 6.17 -3.55 9.89
C HIS A 52 6.83 -4.75 10.57
N VAL A 53 6.05 -5.76 10.88
CA VAL A 53 6.44 -6.91 11.70
C VAL A 53 6.46 -8.21 10.92
N SER A 54 5.81 -8.26 9.75
CA SER A 54 5.73 -9.49 8.98
C SER A 54 5.58 -9.24 7.48
N TRP A 55 5.83 -10.29 6.69
CA TRP A 55 5.60 -10.24 5.26
C TRP A 55 4.10 -10.18 4.89
N TRP A 56 3.19 -10.50 5.83
CA TRP A 56 1.74 -10.39 5.61
C TRP A 56 1.26 -8.93 5.59
N ASP A 57 2.02 -7.99 6.14
CA ASP A 57 1.65 -6.59 6.26
C ASP A 57 1.30 -5.93 4.92
N PRO A 58 2.11 -6.04 3.84
CA PRO A 58 1.71 -5.53 2.52
C PRO A 58 0.49 -6.24 1.94
N VAL A 59 0.27 -7.53 2.25
CA VAL A 59 -0.91 -8.28 1.79
C VAL A 59 -2.17 -7.74 2.45
N LEU A 60 -2.11 -7.53 3.78
CA LEU A 60 -3.19 -6.93 4.56
C LEU A 60 -3.46 -5.49 4.14
N ALA A 61 -2.42 -4.66 3.95
CA ALA A 61 -2.57 -3.27 3.50
C ALA A 61 -3.28 -3.17 2.14
N ILE A 62 -2.90 -4.01 1.18
CA ILE A 62 -3.53 -4.05 -0.15
C ILE A 62 -4.97 -4.54 -0.08
N TYR A 63 -5.25 -5.55 0.75
CA TYR A 63 -6.61 -6.04 0.99
C TYR A 63 -7.49 -4.96 1.63
N LEU A 64 -7.00 -4.32 2.70
CA LEU A 64 -7.70 -3.25 3.40
C LEU A 64 -8.00 -2.07 2.47
N ALA A 65 -6.99 -1.57 1.75
CA ALA A 65 -7.17 -0.43 0.85
C ALA A 65 -8.19 -0.73 -0.26
N HIS A 66 -8.03 -1.84 -0.98
CA HIS A 66 -8.80 -2.08 -2.21
C HIS A 66 -10.09 -2.87 -2.04
N ARG A 67 -10.19 -3.75 -1.04
CA ARG A 67 -11.35 -4.64 -0.85
C ARG A 67 -12.24 -4.19 0.30
N VAL A 68 -11.65 -3.69 1.39
CA VAL A 68 -12.41 -3.26 2.56
C VAL A 68 -12.83 -1.80 2.48
N LEU A 69 -11.91 -0.92 2.06
CA LEU A 69 -12.14 0.52 1.95
C LEU A 69 -12.50 0.99 0.54
N GLY A 70 -12.19 0.21 -0.50
CA GLY A 70 -12.45 0.59 -1.89
C GLY A 70 -11.65 1.81 -2.37
N ARG A 71 -10.52 2.12 -1.72
CA ARG A 71 -9.68 3.29 -1.98
C ARG A 71 -8.49 2.96 -2.89
N ASP A 72 -7.99 3.99 -3.55
CA ASP A 72 -6.79 3.87 -4.39
C ASP A 72 -5.50 3.95 -3.54
N GLY A 73 -4.99 2.79 -3.12
CA GLY A 73 -3.83 2.71 -2.22
C GLY A 73 -2.47 2.96 -2.89
N TYR A 74 -1.56 3.57 -2.14
CA TYR A 74 -0.13 3.68 -2.44
C TYR A 74 0.68 3.27 -1.20
N ALA A 75 1.90 2.78 -1.41
CA ALA A 75 2.77 2.35 -0.33
C ALA A 75 4.20 2.82 -0.56
N LEU A 76 4.78 3.47 0.46
CA LEU A 76 6.20 3.77 0.50
C LEU A 76 6.98 2.51 0.88
N MET A 77 8.04 2.22 0.16
CA MET A 77 8.90 1.04 0.36
C MET A 77 10.37 1.44 0.33
N ASP A 78 11.22 0.61 0.94
CA ASP A 78 12.65 0.65 0.70
C ASP A 78 12.96 0.44 -0.80
N ALA A 79 13.79 1.30 -1.36
CA ALA A 79 14.14 1.28 -2.78
C ALA A 79 14.88 -0.01 -3.18
N ALA A 80 15.76 -0.56 -2.34
CA ALA A 80 16.47 -1.80 -2.65
C ALA A 80 15.50 -2.98 -2.79
N SER A 81 14.57 -3.11 -1.84
CA SER A 81 13.51 -4.10 -1.84
C SER A 81 12.58 -3.94 -3.05
N LEU A 82 12.20 -2.72 -3.40
CA LEU A 82 11.34 -2.44 -4.55
C LEU A 82 12.03 -2.73 -5.90
N ARG A 83 13.36 -2.58 -6.00
CA ARG A 83 14.13 -3.00 -7.19
C ARG A 83 14.13 -4.51 -7.38
N ARG A 84 14.07 -5.29 -6.30
CA ARG A 84 13.95 -6.76 -6.34
C ARG A 84 12.51 -7.18 -6.63
N LEU A 85 11.54 -6.56 -5.97
CA LEU A 85 10.12 -6.90 -6.04
C LEU A 85 9.35 -5.89 -6.92
N ARG A 86 9.81 -5.72 -8.16
CA ARG A 86 9.35 -4.65 -9.08
C ARG A 86 7.85 -4.64 -9.35
N PHE A 87 7.18 -5.77 -9.17
CA PHE A 87 5.74 -5.85 -9.37
C PHE A 87 4.96 -5.01 -8.37
N PHE A 88 5.51 -4.69 -7.18
CA PHE A 88 4.85 -3.78 -6.23
C PHE A 88 4.61 -2.39 -6.81
N ARG A 89 5.45 -1.95 -7.76
CA ARG A 89 5.22 -0.69 -8.50
C ARG A 89 3.90 -0.69 -9.26
N ARG A 90 3.46 -1.86 -9.73
CA ARG A 90 2.21 -2.03 -10.49
C ARG A 90 0.97 -1.96 -9.61
N VAL A 91 1.13 -2.01 -8.28
CA VAL A 91 0.06 -1.90 -7.27
C VAL A 91 0.21 -0.69 -6.36
N GLY A 92 1.06 0.28 -6.73
CA GLY A 92 1.17 1.56 -6.01
C GLY A 92 2.38 1.68 -5.09
N GLY A 93 3.27 0.69 -5.09
CA GLY A 93 4.56 0.78 -4.40
C GLY A 93 5.48 1.82 -5.04
N PHE A 94 6.01 2.73 -4.24
CA PHE A 94 7.06 3.67 -4.62
C PHE A 94 8.20 3.62 -3.60
N GLY A 95 9.41 3.88 -4.05
CA GLY A 95 10.64 3.57 -3.32
C GLY A 95 11.39 4.81 -2.86
N VAL A 96 11.89 4.77 -1.63
CA VAL A 96 12.84 5.74 -1.06
C VAL A 96 14.14 5.04 -0.71
N ASP A 97 15.25 5.70 -1.01
CA ASP A 97 16.57 5.35 -0.49
C ASP A 97 16.78 6.05 0.86
N LEU A 98 16.87 5.28 1.94
CA LEU A 98 16.96 5.85 3.30
C LEU A 98 18.35 6.43 3.60
N ASP A 99 19.36 6.06 2.81
CA ASP A 99 20.73 6.54 2.95
C ASP A 99 20.95 7.86 2.17
N ASP A 100 19.96 8.32 1.39
CA ASP A 100 20.01 9.58 0.64
C ASP A 100 18.88 10.53 1.09
N ALA A 101 19.25 11.58 1.83
CA ALA A 101 18.31 12.60 2.31
C ALA A 101 17.58 13.34 1.18
N ASN A 102 18.23 13.54 0.02
CA ASN A 102 17.57 14.16 -1.13
C ASN A 102 16.47 13.24 -1.68
N ASP A 103 16.70 11.92 -1.61
CA ASP A 103 15.73 10.94 -2.01
C ASP A 103 14.54 10.86 -1.06
N GLY A 104 14.80 10.92 0.24
CA GLY A 104 13.76 11.06 1.27
C GLY A 104 12.85 12.26 1.00
N ALA A 105 13.45 13.44 0.77
CA ALA A 105 12.70 14.64 0.45
C ALA A 105 11.92 14.51 -0.88
N ALA A 106 12.48 13.85 -1.89
CA ALA A 106 11.80 13.59 -3.16
C ALA A 106 10.61 12.65 -2.99
N ALA A 107 10.73 11.59 -2.17
CA ALA A 107 9.66 10.65 -1.87
C ALA A 107 8.49 11.32 -1.15
N VAL A 108 8.76 12.19 -0.17
CA VAL A 108 7.71 12.97 0.52
C VAL A 108 7.00 13.92 -0.45
N ARG A 109 7.74 14.67 -1.27
CA ARG A 109 7.15 15.54 -2.31
C ARG A 109 6.34 14.76 -3.35
N TYR A 110 6.74 13.53 -3.66
CA TYR A 110 5.96 12.66 -4.53
C TYR A 110 4.67 12.20 -3.85
N ALA A 111 4.75 11.73 -2.60
CA ALA A 111 3.58 11.33 -1.83
C ALA A 111 2.57 12.47 -1.72
N ALA A 112 3.02 13.70 -1.43
CA ALA A 112 2.16 14.88 -1.34
C ALA A 112 1.45 15.23 -2.65
N ARG A 113 1.98 14.84 -3.82
CA ARG A 113 1.30 15.04 -5.13
C ARG A 113 0.28 13.95 -5.45
N LEU A 114 0.27 12.86 -4.70
CA LEU A 114 -0.70 11.77 -4.85
C LEU A 114 -1.94 11.94 -3.96
N LEU A 115 -1.85 12.81 -2.95
CA LEU A 115 -2.93 13.22 -2.06
C LEU A 115 -3.69 14.40 -2.69
#